data_AF-A0A920QJF6-F1
#
_entry.id   AF-A0A920QJF6-F1
#
_cell.length_a   1.000
_cell.length_b   1.000
_cell.length_c   1.000
_cell.angle_alpha   90.00
_cell.angle_beta   90.00
_cell.angle_gamma   90.00
#
_symmetry.space_group_name_H-M   'P 1'
#
loop_
_entity.id
_entity.type
_entity.pdbx_description
1 polymer ?
#
loop_
_entity_poly.entity_id
_entity_poly.type
_entity_poly.pdbx_seq_one_letter_code
_entity_poly.pdbx_strand_id
1 'polypeptide(L)'
;MFEELTYDEDGNILNGSLMDYLVPTAVETPNWETDQTVTPSPHHPLGAKGVAESPTVGAPPAIANAVIDALSHLGVESMGIPITPFKVWKVLKDKELAA
;
A
#
# COMPACT_ATOMS: atom_id res chain seq x y z
N MET A 1 -2.17 -2.67 -1.30
CA MET A 1 -3.60 -3.05 -1.38
C MET A 1 -3.79 -4.43 -2.00
N PHE A 2 -3.02 -4.81 -3.02
CA PHE A 2 -3.28 -5.98 -3.86
C PHE A 2 -2.21 -7.09 -3.73
N GLU A 3 -0.95 -6.72 -3.95
CA GLU A 3 0.14 -7.68 -4.13
C GLU A 3 0.55 -8.41 -2.83
N GLU A 4 0.66 -9.73 -2.91
CA GLU A 4 1.20 -10.63 -1.89
C GLU A 4 1.80 -11.84 -2.60
N LEU A 5 2.83 -12.47 -2.05
CA LEU A 5 3.25 -13.82 -2.47
C LEU A 5 2.92 -14.77 -1.33
N THR A 6 2.07 -15.75 -1.60
CA THR A 6 1.61 -16.72 -0.60
C THR A 6 2.22 -18.08 -0.85
N TYR A 7 2.62 -18.75 0.23
CA TYR A 7 3.26 -20.07 0.20
C TYR A 7 2.45 -21.05 1.06
N ASP A 8 2.40 -22.32 0.64
CA ASP A 8 1.93 -23.40 1.52
C ASP A 8 3.04 -23.90 2.46
N GLU A 9 2.71 -24.91 3.27
CA GLU A 9 3.62 -25.50 4.27
C GLU A 9 4.85 -26.18 3.64
N ASP A 10 4.74 -26.61 2.38
CA ASP A 10 5.82 -27.25 1.62
C ASP A 10 6.69 -26.22 0.86
N GLY A 11 6.33 -24.94 0.90
CA GLY A 11 7.05 -23.85 0.24
C GLY A 11 6.67 -23.65 -1.24
N ASN A 12 5.56 -24.22 -1.70
CA ASN A 12 5.07 -23.97 -3.06
C ASN A 12 4.42 -22.58 -3.13
N ILE A 13 4.67 -21.84 -4.23
CA ILE A 13 4.01 -20.56 -4.50
C ILE A 13 2.56 -20.85 -4.93
N LEU A 14 1.59 -20.31 -4.18
CA LEU A 14 0.16 -20.52 -4.43
C LEU A 14 -0.43 -19.55 -5.46
N ASN A 15 0.21 -18.40 -5.69
CA ASN A 15 -0.31 -17.32 -6.52
C ASN A 15 0.70 -16.82 -7.56
N GLY A 16 1.40 -17.74 -8.23
CA GLY A 16 2.48 -17.43 -9.18
C GLY A 16 2.04 -16.93 -10.56
N SER A 17 0.78 -16.51 -10.72
CA SER A 17 0.23 -16.04 -11.99
C SER A 17 -0.59 -14.77 -11.80
N LEU A 18 -0.82 -14.02 -12.89
CA LEU A 18 -1.66 -12.81 -12.86
C LEU A 18 -3.15 -13.07 -12.60
N MET A 19 -3.58 -14.35 -12.50
CA MET A 19 -4.93 -14.67 -12.04
C MET A 19 -5.11 -14.29 -10.56
N ASP A 20 -4.04 -14.42 -9.77
CA ASP A 20 -4.08 -14.32 -8.31
C ASP A 20 -3.10 -13.26 -7.76
N TYR A 21 -1.97 -13.02 -8.46
CA TYR A 21 -1.07 -11.91 -8.19
C TYR A 21 -1.62 -10.63 -8.85
N LEU A 22 -2.44 -9.92 -8.09
CA LEU A 22 -3.20 -8.78 -8.59
C LEU A 22 -2.30 -7.54 -8.74
N VAL A 23 -2.06 -7.15 -10.00
CA VAL A 23 -1.48 -5.85 -10.37
C VAL A 23 -2.64 -4.89 -10.67
N PRO A 24 -2.68 -3.68 -10.08
CA PRO A 24 -3.79 -2.75 -10.29
C PRO A 24 -3.93 -2.36 -11.77
N THR A 25 -5.17 -2.29 -12.26
CA THR A 25 -5.46 -1.82 -13.61
C THR A 25 -5.77 -0.32 -13.62
N ALA A 26 -6.13 0.22 -14.78
CA ALA A 26 -6.61 1.59 -14.90
C ALA A 26 -7.90 1.87 -14.12
N VAL A 27 -8.69 0.83 -13.78
CA VAL A 27 -9.93 0.99 -13.02
C VAL A 27 -9.65 1.20 -11.52
N GLU A 28 -8.68 0.47 -10.96
CA GLU A 28 -8.33 0.58 -9.53
C GLU A 28 -7.36 1.73 -9.24
N THR A 29 -6.59 2.16 -10.24
CA THR A 29 -5.58 3.22 -10.06
C THR A 29 -6.27 4.59 -9.93
N PRO A 30 -6.11 5.30 -8.81
CA PRO A 30 -6.70 6.61 -8.64
C PRO A 30 -6.00 7.66 -9.52
N ASN A 31 -6.67 8.79 -9.73
CA ASN A 31 -6.01 9.95 -10.33
C ASN A 31 -5.04 10.57 -9.34
N TRP A 32 -3.83 10.89 -9.80
CA TRP A 32 -2.78 11.46 -8.97
C TRP A 32 -2.71 12.97 -9.13
N GLU A 33 -2.67 13.69 -8.01
CA GLU A 33 -2.27 15.09 -7.96
C GLU A 33 -0.79 15.14 -7.58
N THR A 34 -0.01 15.93 -8.32
CA THR A 34 1.44 16.07 -8.09
C THR A 34 1.79 17.54 -7.92
N ASP A 35 2.74 17.81 -7.03
CA ASP A 35 3.30 19.14 -6.80
C ASP A 35 4.79 19.00 -6.46
N GLN A 36 5.53 20.11 -6.47
CA GLN A 36 6.97 20.11 -6.21
C GLN A 36 7.46 21.41 -5.58
N THR A 37 8.54 21.28 -4.81
CA THR A 37 9.38 22.40 -4.38
C THR A 37 10.82 22.11 -4.79
N VAL A 38 11.63 23.17 -4.94
CA VAL A 38 13.00 23.04 -5.43
C VAL A 38 13.99 23.39 -4.33
N THR A 39 14.66 22.37 -3.79
CA THR A 39 15.78 22.52 -2.86
C THR A 39 17.00 21.80 -3.44
N PRO A 40 17.90 22.52 -4.14
CA PRO A 40 19.03 21.92 -4.84
C PRO A 40 19.97 21.12 -3.91
N SER A 41 20.62 20.10 -4.46
CA SER A 41 21.76 19.45 -3.81
C SER A 41 22.98 20.39 -3.86
N PRO A 42 23.56 20.81 -2.73
CA PRO A 42 24.66 21.80 -2.75
C PRO A 42 25.96 21.25 -3.35
N HIS A 43 26.07 19.93 -3.46
CA HIS A 43 27.32 19.22 -3.83
C HIS A 43 27.24 18.56 -5.20
N HIS A 44 26.04 18.50 -5.81
CA HIS A 44 25.88 17.97 -7.15
C HIS A 44 26.07 19.10 -8.17
N PRO A 45 26.88 18.94 -9.23
CA PRO A 45 27.18 20.01 -10.20
C PRO A 45 25.95 20.66 -10.85
N LEU A 46 24.83 19.94 -10.91
CA LEU A 46 23.56 20.41 -11.47
C LEU A 46 22.50 20.73 -10.41
N GLY A 47 22.80 20.56 -9.13
CA GLY A 47 21.80 20.68 -8.05
C GLY A 47 20.72 19.58 -8.03
N ALA A 48 20.76 18.62 -8.96
CA ALA A 48 19.79 17.53 -9.09
C ALA A 48 19.82 16.53 -7.92
N LYS A 49 18.67 15.87 -7.68
CA LYS A 49 18.45 14.77 -6.74
C LYS A 49 17.72 13.63 -7.44
N GLY A 50 17.91 12.39 -6.98
CA GLY A 50 17.11 11.24 -7.42
C GLY A 50 15.67 11.32 -6.90
N VAL A 51 14.71 10.80 -7.68
CA VAL A 51 13.27 10.88 -7.36
C VAL A 51 12.48 9.60 -7.66
N ALA A 52 12.99 8.69 -8.50
CA ALA A 52 12.22 7.58 -9.03
C ALA A 52 11.62 6.65 -7.95
N GLU A 53 12.33 6.45 -6.84
CA GLU A 53 11.87 5.62 -5.71
C GLU A 53 11.01 6.39 -4.70
N SER A 54 11.02 7.73 -4.72
CA SER A 54 10.25 8.57 -3.80
C SER A 54 8.76 8.20 -3.73
N PRO A 55 8.02 8.03 -4.86
CA PRO A 55 6.62 7.60 -4.80
C PRO A 55 6.47 6.17 -4.30
N THR A 56 7.34 5.24 -4.71
CA THR A 56 7.31 3.85 -4.26
C THR A 56 7.57 3.72 -2.76
N VAL A 57 8.39 4.59 -2.18
CA VAL A 57 8.68 4.62 -0.75
C VAL A 57 7.55 5.32 0.03
N GLY A 58 7.05 6.45 -0.46
CA GLY A 58 6.07 7.28 0.25
C GLY A 58 4.62 6.80 0.16
N ALA A 59 4.20 6.27 -0.99
CA ALA A 59 2.80 5.92 -1.21
C ALA A 59 2.29 4.73 -0.37
N PRO A 60 3.03 3.60 -0.21
CA PRO A 60 2.55 2.48 0.60
C PRO A 60 2.22 2.84 2.05
N PRO A 61 3.08 3.53 2.83
CA PRO A 61 2.74 3.91 4.20
C PRO A 61 1.65 5.00 4.24
N ALA A 62 1.58 5.91 3.25
CA ALA A 62 0.50 6.90 3.21
C ALA A 62 -0.88 6.24 3.09
N ILE A 63 -1.02 5.24 2.21
CA ILE A 63 -2.26 4.47 2.06
C ILE A 63 -2.54 3.63 3.31
N ALA A 64 -1.51 2.95 3.85
CA ALA A 64 -1.69 2.14 5.06
C ALA A 64 -2.17 2.96 6.26
N ASN A 65 -1.55 4.13 6.47
CA ASN A 65 -1.94 5.05 7.54
C ASN A 65 -3.35 5.60 7.33
N ALA A 66 -3.77 5.87 6.09
CA ALA A 66 -5.14 6.32 5.82
C ALA A 66 -6.19 5.26 6.21
N VAL A 67 -5.92 3.97 5.96
CA VAL A 67 -6.84 2.90 6.39
C VAL A 67 -6.81 2.71 7.90
N ILE A 68 -5.63 2.78 8.54
CA ILE A 68 -5.51 2.70 9.99
C ILE A 68 -6.26 3.86 10.66
N ASP A 69 -6.09 5.09 10.17
CA ASP A 69 -6.78 6.27 10.67
C ASP A 69 -8.31 6.11 10.56
N ALA A 70 -8.82 5.61 9.43
CA ALA A 70 -10.24 5.32 9.26
C ALA A 70 -10.80 4.31 10.29
N LEU A 71 -9.96 3.39 10.78
CA LEU A 71 -10.33 2.37 11.76
C LEU A 71 -9.86 2.69 13.20
N SER A 72 -9.17 3.81 13.40
CA SER A 72 -8.53 4.16 14.67
C SER A 72 -9.53 4.29 15.83
N HIS A 73 -10.74 4.79 15.54
CA HIS A 73 -11.85 4.89 16.49
C HIS A 73 -12.33 3.52 17.03
N LEU A 74 -11.92 2.42 16.40
CA LEU A 74 -12.18 1.04 16.83
C LEU A 74 -11.01 0.44 17.63
N GLY A 75 -9.96 1.23 17.90
CA GLY A 75 -8.73 0.79 18.58
C GLY A 75 -7.76 0.05 17.66
N VAL A 76 -7.84 0.26 16.34
CA VAL A 76 -6.87 -0.30 15.39
C VAL A 76 -5.65 0.61 15.32
N GLU A 77 -4.50 0.10 15.74
CA GLU A 77 -3.23 0.85 15.71
C GLU A 77 -2.29 0.42 14.58
N SER A 78 -2.50 -0.79 14.03
CA SER A 78 -1.67 -1.33 12.95
C SER A 78 -2.42 -2.37 12.11
N MET A 79 -1.98 -2.54 10.87
CA MET A 79 -2.48 -3.57 9.95
C MET A 79 -1.36 -4.03 9.00
N GLY A 80 -1.23 -5.34 8.78
CA GLY A 80 -0.24 -5.91 7.88
C GLY A 80 -0.60 -5.69 6.41
N ILE A 81 0.37 -5.26 5.60
CA ILE A 81 0.22 -5.16 4.13
C ILE A 81 0.25 -6.56 3.46
N PRO A 82 -0.41 -6.75 2.30
CA PRO A 82 -1.33 -5.79 1.69
C PRO A 82 -2.62 -5.67 2.50
N ILE A 83 -3.17 -4.46 2.53
CA ILE A 83 -4.48 -4.18 3.12
C ILE A 83 -5.56 -4.53 2.08
N THR A 84 -5.99 -5.78 2.09
CA THR A 84 -7.05 -6.27 1.19
C THR A 84 -8.44 -5.99 1.77
N PRO A 85 -9.50 -5.92 0.94
CA PRO A 85 -10.86 -5.79 1.43
C PRO A 85 -11.24 -6.88 2.45
N PHE A 86 -10.73 -8.10 2.29
CA PHE A 86 -10.97 -9.21 3.23
C PHE A 86 -10.35 -8.94 4.62
N LYS A 87 -9.10 -8.42 4.68
CA LYS A 87 -8.46 -8.06 5.96
C LYS A 87 -9.22 -6.94 6.66
N VAL A 88 -9.68 -5.93 5.91
CA VAL A 88 -10.51 -4.84 6.46
C VAL A 88 -11.85 -5.38 6.97
N TRP A 89 -12.55 -6.20 6.18
CA TRP A 89 -13.81 -6.82 6.59
C TRP A 89 -13.65 -7.66 7.85
N LYS A 90 -12.57 -8.45 7.96
CA LYS A 90 -12.30 -9.25 9.15
C LYS A 90 -12.20 -8.39 10.41
N VAL A 91 -11.48 -7.27 10.33
CA VAL A 91 -11.39 -6.30 11.43
C VAL A 91 -12.76 -5.74 11.79
N LEU A 92 -13.57 -5.35 10.80
CA LEU A 92 -14.91 -4.82 11.05
C LEU A 92 -15.84 -5.88 11.66
N LYS A 93 -15.72 -7.13 11.23
CA LYS A 93 -16.49 -8.26 11.77
C LYS A 93 -16.10 -8.57 13.21
N ASP A 94 -14.80 -8.58 13.53
CA ASP A 94 -14.30 -8.78 14.90
C ASP A 94 -14.75 -7.64 15.85
N LYS A 95 -15.13 -6.48 15.29
CA LYS A 95 -15.69 -5.32 15.99
C LYS A 95 -17.22 -5.25 15.93
N GLU A 96 -17.90 -6.28 15.42
CA GLU A 96 -19.36 -6.36 15.30
C GLU A 96 -19.99 -5.26 14.43
N LEU A 97 -19.24 -4.72 13.47
CA LEU A 97 -19.69 -3.68 12.53
C LEU A 97 -20.01 -4.21 11.13
N ALA A 98 -19.75 -5.49 10.88
CA ALA A 98 -20.06 -6.17 9.63
C ALA A 98 -20.64 -7.56 9.91
N ALA A 99 -21.52 -8.02 9.01
CA ALA A 99 -22.11 -9.37 9.04
C ALA A 99 -21.08 -10.47 8.72
#